data_AF-A0A920PAQ3-F1
#
_entry.id   AF-A0A920PAQ3-F1
#
_cell.length_a   1.000
_cell.length_b   1.000
_cell.length_c   1.000
_cell.angle_alpha   90.00
_cell.angle_beta   90.00
_cell.angle_gamma   90.00
#
_symmetry.space_group_name_H-M   'P 1'
#
loop_
_entity.id
_entity.type
_entity.pdbx_description
1 polymer ?
#
loop_
_entity_poly.entity_id
_entity_poly.type
_entity_poly.pdbx_seq_one_letter_code
_entity_poly.pdbx_strand_id
1 'polypeptide(L)' 'MNLGQVLETHLGFGAKGLDFNAATPVFDGATDDPIEDALARLWFAEQADAVDHNRYGARLG' A
#
# COMPACT_ATOMS: atom_id res chain seq x y z
N MET A 1 2.18 4.02 -19.38
CA MET A 1 1.96 3.20 -18.17
C MET A 1 0.57 2.62 -18.27
N ASN A 2 0.40 1.33 -17.99
CA ASN A 2 -0.93 0.70 -18.04
C ASN A 2 -1.66 0.94 -16.70
N LEU A 3 -2.98 1.15 -16.73
CA LEU A 3 -3.78 1.43 -15.54
C LEU A 3 -3.55 0.39 -14.43
N GLY A 4 -3.51 -0.91 -14.77
CA GLY A 4 -3.25 -1.98 -13.81
C GLY A 4 -1.93 -1.83 -13.06
N GLN A 5 -0.85 -1.38 -13.72
CA GLN A 5 0.44 -1.14 -13.06
C GLN A 5 0.39 0.04 -12.09
N VAL A 6 -0.43 1.06 -12.41
CA VAL A 6 -0.67 2.19 -11.50
C VAL A 6 -1.42 1.69 -10.26
N LEU A 7 -2.46 0.87 -10.44
CA LEU A 7 -3.23 0.27 -9.34
C LEU A 7 -2.35 -0.62 -8.46
N GLU A 8 -1.50 -1.47 -9.06
CA GLU A 8 -0.52 -2.29 -8.34
C GLU A 8 0.49 -1.45 -7.55
N THR A 9 0.88 -0.28 -8.06
CA THR A 9 1.78 0.64 -7.34
C THR A 9 1.12 1.18 -6.06
N HIS A 10 -0.17 1.50 -6.11
CA HIS A 10 -0.92 1.97 -4.93
C HIS A 10 -1.11 0.83 -3.92
N LEU A 11 -1.46 -0.37 -4.37
CA LEU A 11 -1.55 -1.55 -3.52
C LEU A 11 -0.20 -1.85 -2.85
N GLY A 12 0.89 -1.77 -3.61
CA GLY A 12 2.25 -1.97 -3.11
C GLY A 12 2.67 -0.93 -2.06
N PHE A 13 2.19 0.32 -2.18
CA PHE A 13 2.43 1.35 -1.17
C PHE A 13 1.73 1.02 0.16
N GLY A 14 0.44 0.67 0.12
CA GLY A 14 -0.30 0.22 1.31
C GLY A 14 0.30 -1.04 1.93
N ALA A 15 0.68 -2.02 1.09
CA ALA A 15 1.29 -3.28 1.50
C ALA A 15 2.63 -3.09 2.22
N LYS A 16 3.51 -2.26 1.66
CA LYS A 16 4.79 -1.91 2.28
C LYS A 16 4.57 -1.30 3.66
N GLY A 17 3.54 -0.47 3.80
CA GLY A 17 3.31 0.23 5.06
C GLY A 17 2.65 -0.57 6.17
N LEU A 18 1.81 -1.51 5.78
CA LEU A 18 1.13 -2.42 6.69
C LEU A 18 1.90 -3.74 6.90
N ASP A 19 3.14 -3.82 6.40
CA ASP A 19 4.04 -4.98 6.50
C ASP A 19 3.43 -6.29 5.98
N PHE A 20 2.79 -6.24 4.81
CA PHE A 20 2.27 -7.42 4.13
C PHE A 20 2.70 -7.48 2.66
N ASN A 21 2.56 -8.67 2.05
CA ASN A 21 2.81 -8.88 0.62
C ASN A 21 1.47 -8.98 -0.12
N ALA A 22 1.29 -8.15 -1.15
CA ALA A 22 0.18 -8.26 -2.08
C ALA A 22 0.57 -9.11 -3.30
N ALA A 23 -0.34 -9.96 -3.76
CA ALA A 23 -0.17 -10.75 -4.98
C ALA A 23 -1.36 -10.51 -5.92
N THR A 24 -1.08 -10.05 -7.14
CA THR A 24 -2.07 -9.84 -8.20
C THR A 24 -1.78 -10.80 -9.36
N PRO A 25 -2.71 -11.73 -9.69
CA PRO A 25 -2.57 -12.56 -10.87
C PRO A 25 -2.48 -11.72 -12.16
N VAL A 26 -1.73 -12.21 -13.16
CA VAL A 26 -1.48 -11.49 -14.43
C VAL A 26 -2.77 -11.11 -15.18
N PHE A 27 -3.86 -11.86 -14.99
CA PHE A 27 -5.15 -11.63 -15.63
C PHE A 27 -6.23 -11.10 -14.67
N ASP A 28 -5.87 -10.85 -13.42
CA ASP A 28 -6.76 -10.36 -12.36
C ASP A 28 -5.97 -9.38 -11.48
N GLY A 29 -5.79 -8.16 -11.99
CA GLY A 29 -5.00 -7.11 -11.36
C GLY A 29 -5.63 -6.62 -10.06
N ALA A 30 -4.92 -5.72 -9.36
CA ALA A 30 -5.49 -5.07 -8.18
C ALA A 30 -6.80 -4.35 -8.53
N THR A 31 -7.87 -4.65 -7.80
CA THR A 31 -9.14 -3.91 -7.85
C THR A 31 -9.12 -2.73 -6.88
N ASP A 32 -10.09 -1.84 -7.00
CA ASP A 32 -10.14 -0.62 -6.19
C ASP A 32 -10.34 -0.93 -4.69
N ASP A 33 -11.23 -1.87 -4.34
CA ASP A 33 -11.54 -2.25 -2.95
C ASP A 33 -10.30 -2.58 -2.08
N PRO A 34 -9.38 -3.51 -2.46
CA PRO A 34 -8.20 -3.82 -1.66
C PRO A 34 -7.18 -2.66 -1.62
N ILE A 35 -7.16 -1.80 -2.64
CA ILE A 35 -6.31 -0.60 -2.64
C ILE A 35 -6.85 0.39 -1.61
N GLU A 36 -8.14 0.70 -1.67
CA GLU A 36 -8.81 1.63 -0.76
C GLU A 36 -8.72 1.15 0.70
N ASP A 37 -8.94 -0.14 0.97
CA ASP A 37 -8.77 -0.73 2.31
C ASP A 37 -7.34 -0.57 2.82
N ALA A 38 -6.34 -0.94 1.99
CA ALA A 38 -4.94 -0.86 2.39
C ALA A 38 -4.51 0.58 2.67
N LEU A 39 -4.92 1.54 1.83
CA LEU A 39 -4.60 2.95 2.01
C LEU A 39 -5.32 3.55 3.23
N ALA A 40 -6.59 3.22 3.46
CA ALA A 40 -7.33 3.69 4.62
C ALA A 40 -6.74 3.15 5.92
N ARG A 41 -6.42 1.85 5.97
CA ARG A 41 -5.77 1.22 7.12
C ARG A 41 -4.40 1.79 7.40
N LEU A 42 -3.61 2.04 6.35
CA LEU A 42 -2.32 2.70 6.49
C LEU A 42 -2.49 4.10 7.09
N TRP A 43 -3.44 4.89 6.58
CA TRP A 43 -3.72 6.22 7.13
C TRP A 43 -4.11 6.17 8.62
N PHE A 44 -4.99 5.24 9.01
CA PHE A 44 -5.34 5.05 10.43
C PHE A 44 -4.13 4.67 11.28
N ALA A 45 -3.26 3.79 10.78
CA ALA A 45 -2.04 3.41 11.47
C ALA A 45 -1.07 4.59 11.61
N GLU A 46 -0.94 5.43 10.59
CA GLU A 46 -0.13 6.66 10.64
C GLU A 46 -0.68 7.65 11.68
N GLN A 47 -1.99 7.86 11.72
CA GLN A 47 -2.61 8.73 12.74
C GLN A 47 -2.43 8.20 14.17
N ALA A 48 -2.28 6.88 14.32
CA ALA A 48 -2.05 6.22 15.59
C ALA A 48 -0.56 6.11 15.97
N ASP A 49 0.38 6.62 15.15
CA ASP A 49 1.83 6.44 15.29
C ASP A 49 2.24 4.94 15.38
N ALA A 50 1.49 4.09 14.70
CA ALA A 50 1.65 2.63 14.74
C ALA A 50 2.45 2.08 13.55
N VAL A 51 3.04 2.95 12.73
CA VAL A 51 3.78 2.61 11.51
C VAL A 51 5.28 2.71 11.78
N ASP A 52 6.06 1.71 11.35
CA ASP A 52 7.52 1.76 11.47
C ASP A 52 8.13 2.63 10.36
N HIS A 53 8.37 3.91 10.66
CA HIS A 53 8.91 4.88 9.70
C HIS A 53 10.38 4.60 9.32
N ASN A 54 11.12 3.79 10.10
CA ASN A 54 12.52 3.45 9.78
C ASN A 54 12.62 2.46 8.60
N ARG A 55 11.58 1.67 8.34
CA ARG A 55 11.53 0.75 7.18
C ARG A 55 11.26 1.46 5.85
N TYR A 56 10.80 2.72 5.87
CA TYR A 56 10.43 3.42 4.64
C TYR A 56 11.60 4.07 3.91
N GLY A 57 12.77 4.23 4.55
CA GLY A 57 13.93 4.90 3.95
C GLY A 57 13.77 6.42 3.81
N ALA A 58 12.62 6.98 4.18
CA ALA A 58 12.39 8.41 4.26
C ALA A 58 12.15 8.76 5.74
N ARG A 59 13.15 9.38 6.37
CA ARG A 59 12.90 10.21 7.55
C ARG A 59 11.99 11.33 7.09
N LEU A 60 10.70 11.25 7.41
CA LEU A 60 9.85 12.44 7.46
C LEU A 60 10.34 13.21 8.69
N GLY A 61 11.25 14.16 8.43
CA GLY A 61 11.70 15.15 9.41
C GLY A 61 10.70 16.27 9.55
#